data_AF-I3XYS4-F1
#
_entry.id   AF-I3XYS4-F1
#
_cell.length_a   1.000
_cell.length_b   1.000
_cell.length_c   1.000
_cell.angle_alpha   90.00
_cell.angle_beta   90.00
_cell.angle_gamma   90.00
#
_symmetry.space_group_name_H-M   'P 1'
#
loop_
_entity.id
_entity.type
_entity.pdbx_description
1 polymer ?
#
loop_
_entity_poly.entity_id
_entity_poly.type
_entity_poly.pdbx_seq_one_letter_code
_entity_poly.pdbx_strand_id
1 'polypeptide(L)'
;MKKYFFMIAIVMTTLVYGLDFERESALQNACDRGDAKACVALGAMYHSGDGVLQSFSRAKALYTRACELGLGLGCANVGYMYESGHAGKNLSLALQWYERACILGDGEGCASVALMYENGAGVGEDLQQAVDYHDRACNYGVGSSCDYLALRYEQDENFVDAAIYYQRACDVGVAHACSRLGEMYYYGQGVSQNEKKAFEAFKNACELGEVSGCKNAEIVKANQRWY
;
A
#
# COMPACT_ATOMS: atom_id res chain seq x y z
N MET A 1 -42.50 12.39 -29.49
CA MET A 1 -41.30 12.62 -28.66
C MET A 1 -41.14 11.63 -27.50
N LYS A 2 -42.17 11.36 -26.66
CA LYS A 2 -42.07 10.38 -25.55
C LYS A 2 -41.66 8.95 -25.96
N LYS A 3 -42.12 8.43 -27.11
CA LYS A 3 -41.74 7.08 -27.60
C LYS A 3 -40.26 6.96 -28.01
N TYR A 4 -39.66 8.01 -28.57
CA TYR A 4 -38.24 8.03 -28.95
C TYR A 4 -37.33 8.09 -27.73
N PHE A 5 -37.72 8.85 -26.69
CA PHE A 5 -36.98 8.92 -25.44
C PHE A 5 -36.95 7.57 -24.70
N PHE A 6 -38.08 6.84 -24.72
CA PHE A 6 -38.20 5.51 -24.14
C PHE A 6 -37.34 4.46 -24.88
N MET A 7 -37.26 4.56 -26.22
CA MET A 7 -36.48 3.63 -27.04
C MET A 7 -34.96 3.87 -26.89
N ILE A 8 -34.52 5.13 -26.80
CA ILE A 8 -33.11 5.48 -26.55
C ILE A 8 -32.66 5.02 -25.15
N ALA A 9 -33.52 5.13 -24.13
CA ALA A 9 -33.23 4.65 -22.78
C ALA A 9 -33.09 3.12 -22.70
N ILE A 10 -33.85 2.36 -23.49
CA ILE A 10 -33.76 0.88 -23.55
C ILE A 10 -32.50 0.43 -24.31
N VAL A 11 -32.13 1.13 -25.39
CA VAL A 11 -30.91 0.80 -26.16
C VAL A 11 -29.65 1.16 -25.36
N MET A 12 -29.64 2.29 -24.65
CA MET A 12 -28.51 2.67 -23.78
C MET A 12 -28.33 1.71 -22.60
N THR A 13 -29.43 1.25 -21.97
CA THR A 13 -29.32 0.29 -20.87
C THR A 13 -28.84 -1.08 -21.34
N THR A 14 -29.35 -1.59 -22.47
CA THR A 14 -28.89 -2.89 -23.03
C THR A 14 -27.44 -2.89 -23.49
N LEU A 15 -26.92 -1.78 -24.02
CA LEU A 15 -25.49 -1.64 -24.35
C LEU A 15 -24.60 -1.65 -23.11
N VAL A 16 -25.00 -0.98 -22.03
CA VAL A 16 -24.24 -0.97 -20.77
C VAL A 16 -24.24 -2.36 -20.13
N TYR A 17 -25.41 -3.02 -20.05
CA TYR A 17 -25.50 -4.40 -19.54
C TYR A 17 -24.71 -5.41 -20.38
N GLY A 18 -24.60 -5.20 -21.70
CA GLY A 18 -23.80 -6.05 -22.58
C GLY A 18 -22.30 -5.95 -22.30
N LEU A 19 -21.79 -4.75 -22.06
CA LEU A 19 -20.37 -4.51 -21.78
C LEU A 19 -19.93 -5.11 -20.42
N ASP A 20 -20.77 -4.98 -19.39
CA ASP A 20 -20.48 -5.53 -18.07
C ASP A 20 -20.47 -7.07 -18.06
N PHE A 21 -21.39 -7.69 -18.80
CA PHE A 21 -21.45 -9.14 -18.97
C PHE A 21 -20.22 -9.71 -19.71
N GLU A 22 -19.77 -9.04 -20.78
CA GLU A 22 -18.57 -9.45 -21.51
C GLU A 22 -17.31 -9.35 -20.64
N ARG A 23 -17.19 -8.29 -19.84
CA ARG A 23 -16.07 -8.09 -18.89
C ARG A 23 -16.04 -9.18 -17.83
N GLU A 24 -17.18 -9.49 -17.20
CA GLU A 24 -17.28 -10.56 -16.21
C GLU A 24 -16.84 -11.91 -16.81
N SER A 25 -17.41 -12.28 -17.96
CA SER A 25 -17.12 -13.53 -18.65
C SER A 25 -15.65 -13.65 -19.06
N ALA A 26 -15.05 -12.57 -19.56
CA ALA A 26 -13.63 -12.55 -19.93
C ALA A 26 -12.72 -12.80 -18.72
N LEU A 27 -12.98 -12.12 -17.60
CA LEU A 27 -12.22 -12.29 -16.36
C LEU A 27 -12.41 -13.68 -15.75
N GLN A 28 -13.63 -14.20 -15.76
CA GLN A 28 -13.93 -15.56 -15.28
C GLN A 28 -13.12 -16.59 -16.07
N ASN A 29 -13.19 -16.52 -17.41
CA ASN A 29 -12.44 -17.41 -18.28
C ASN A 29 -10.91 -17.32 -18.07
N ALA A 30 -10.36 -16.13 -17.81
CA ALA A 30 -8.94 -15.95 -17.50
C ALA A 30 -8.56 -16.54 -16.14
N CYS A 31 -9.37 -16.29 -15.09
CA CYS A 31 -9.19 -16.85 -13.76
C CYS A 31 -9.26 -18.39 -13.77
N ASP A 32 -10.18 -18.97 -14.55
CA ASP A 32 -10.33 -20.42 -14.70
C ASP A 32 -9.09 -21.06 -15.35
N ARG A 33 -8.41 -20.33 -16.23
CA ARG A 33 -7.12 -20.72 -16.83
C ARG A 33 -5.90 -20.45 -15.94
N GLY A 34 -6.10 -20.00 -14.70
CA GLY A 34 -5.03 -19.80 -13.71
C GLY A 34 -4.42 -18.40 -13.71
N ASP A 35 -5.04 -17.40 -14.35
CA ASP A 35 -4.61 -16.01 -14.19
C ASP A 35 -5.07 -15.46 -12.83
N ALA A 36 -4.15 -15.43 -11.87
CA ALA A 36 -4.41 -14.95 -10.52
C ALA A 36 -4.84 -13.47 -10.46
N LYS A 37 -4.32 -12.62 -11.37
CA LYS A 37 -4.70 -11.20 -11.41
C LYS A 37 -6.13 -11.04 -11.91
N ALA A 38 -6.54 -11.86 -12.89
CA ALA A 38 -7.93 -11.91 -13.32
C ALA A 38 -8.87 -12.37 -12.19
N CYS A 39 -8.46 -13.36 -11.39
CA CYS A 39 -9.21 -13.77 -10.20
C CYS A 39 -9.38 -12.62 -9.20
N VAL A 40 -8.32 -11.84 -8.91
CA VAL A 40 -8.43 -10.66 -8.05
C VAL A 40 -9.36 -9.60 -8.65
N ALA A 41 -9.21 -9.28 -9.94
CA ALA A 41 -10.05 -8.28 -10.59
C ALA A 41 -11.54 -8.66 -10.58
N LEU A 42 -11.86 -9.93 -10.86
CA LEU A 42 -13.22 -10.43 -10.77
C LEU A 42 -13.72 -10.44 -9.32
N GLY A 43 -12.85 -10.82 -8.37
CA GLY A 43 -13.17 -10.77 -6.94
C GLY A 43 -13.52 -9.35 -6.49
N ALA A 44 -12.79 -8.34 -6.97
CA ALA A 44 -13.05 -6.93 -6.71
C ALA A 44 -14.38 -6.47 -7.28
N MET A 45 -14.74 -6.89 -8.50
CA MET A 45 -16.05 -6.63 -9.09
C MET A 45 -17.19 -7.16 -8.21
N TYR A 46 -17.08 -8.41 -7.75
CA TYR A 46 -18.06 -8.98 -6.83
C TYR A 46 -18.04 -8.34 -5.44
N HIS A 47 -16.89 -7.86 -4.97
CA HIS A 47 -16.75 -7.18 -3.69
C HIS A 47 -17.42 -5.81 -3.68
N SER A 48 -17.28 -5.02 -4.76
CA SER A 48 -17.85 -3.68 -4.89
C SER A 48 -19.23 -3.64 -5.54
N GLY A 49 -19.62 -4.68 -6.27
CA GLY A 49 -20.81 -4.66 -7.12
C GLY A 49 -20.61 -3.89 -8.44
N ASP A 50 -19.37 -3.79 -8.93
CA ASP A 50 -19.02 -3.11 -10.18
C ASP A 50 -19.34 -3.99 -11.39
N GLY A 51 -20.41 -3.66 -12.11
CA GLY A 51 -20.91 -4.40 -13.28
C GLY A 51 -21.56 -5.76 -12.96
N VAL A 52 -21.59 -6.17 -11.68
CA VAL A 52 -22.19 -7.43 -11.20
C VAL A 52 -22.97 -7.21 -9.91
N LEU A 53 -23.90 -8.11 -9.58
CA LEU A 53 -24.53 -8.09 -8.26
C LEU A 53 -23.46 -8.39 -7.18
N GLN A 54 -23.32 -7.47 -6.23
CA GLN A 54 -22.37 -7.64 -5.13
C GLN A 54 -22.56 -8.97 -4.41
N SER A 55 -21.45 -9.67 -4.19
CA SER A 55 -21.41 -10.96 -3.51
C SER A 55 -20.08 -11.16 -2.80
N PHE A 56 -20.07 -10.93 -1.48
CA PHE A 56 -18.88 -11.17 -0.66
C PHE A 56 -18.46 -12.65 -0.65
N SER A 57 -19.40 -13.59 -0.78
CA SER A 57 -19.05 -15.01 -0.87
C SER A 57 -18.29 -15.33 -2.16
N ARG A 58 -18.72 -14.79 -3.31
CA ARG A 58 -18.00 -14.94 -4.59
C ARG A 58 -16.65 -14.22 -4.57
N ALA A 59 -16.62 -12.98 -4.08
CA ALA A 59 -15.38 -12.22 -3.93
C ALA A 59 -14.34 -12.99 -3.12
N LYS A 60 -14.73 -13.50 -1.95
CA LYS A 60 -13.84 -14.30 -1.10
C LYS A 60 -13.31 -15.53 -1.83
N ALA A 61 -14.17 -16.29 -2.51
CA ALA A 61 -13.75 -17.49 -3.24
C ALA A 61 -12.72 -17.17 -4.34
N LEU A 62 -12.91 -16.07 -5.07
CA LEU A 62 -12.00 -15.62 -6.12
C LEU A 62 -10.67 -15.12 -5.56
N TYR A 63 -10.69 -14.35 -4.47
CA TYR A 63 -9.47 -13.92 -3.78
C TYR A 63 -8.70 -15.11 -3.19
N THR A 64 -9.39 -16.09 -2.59
CA THR A 64 -8.77 -17.34 -2.13
C THR A 64 -8.13 -18.10 -3.28
N ARG A 65 -8.80 -18.21 -4.44
CA ARG A 65 -8.20 -18.84 -5.63
C ARG A 65 -6.96 -18.10 -6.13
N ALA A 66 -6.98 -16.76 -6.15
CA ALA A 66 -5.79 -15.97 -6.50
C ALA A 66 -4.62 -16.22 -5.55
N CYS A 67 -4.90 -16.33 -4.25
CA CYS A 67 -3.93 -16.68 -3.22
C CYS A 67 -3.34 -18.09 -3.43
N GLU A 68 -4.18 -19.07 -3.78
CA GLU A 68 -3.75 -20.45 -4.11
C GLU A 68 -2.89 -20.52 -5.38
N LEU A 69 -3.10 -19.60 -6.32
CA LEU A 69 -2.27 -19.43 -7.52
C LEU A 69 -0.96 -18.66 -7.23
N GLY A 70 -0.68 -18.33 -5.97
CA GLY A 70 0.58 -17.72 -5.53
C GLY A 70 0.60 -16.18 -5.57
N LEU A 71 -0.53 -15.52 -5.85
CA LEU A 71 -0.60 -14.06 -5.81
C LEU A 71 -0.95 -13.59 -4.40
N GLY A 72 0.04 -13.02 -3.69
CA GLY A 72 -0.11 -12.54 -2.30
C GLY A 72 -1.25 -11.54 -2.10
N LEU A 73 -1.50 -10.65 -3.07
CA LEU A 73 -2.63 -9.72 -3.07
C LEU A 73 -3.99 -10.41 -2.89
N GLY A 74 -4.15 -11.63 -3.44
CA GLY A 74 -5.34 -12.44 -3.21
C GLY A 74 -5.52 -12.81 -1.74
N CYS A 75 -4.43 -13.21 -1.07
CA CYS A 75 -4.46 -13.53 0.35
C CYS A 75 -4.74 -12.28 1.20
N ALA A 76 -4.10 -11.14 0.87
CA ALA A 76 -4.34 -9.87 1.56
C ALA A 76 -5.80 -9.45 1.48
N ASN A 77 -6.43 -9.58 0.30
CA ASN A 77 -7.85 -9.27 0.15
C ASN A 77 -8.75 -10.19 0.99
N VAL A 78 -8.41 -11.48 1.14
CA VAL A 78 -9.15 -12.37 2.06
C VAL A 78 -8.96 -11.92 3.52
N GLY A 79 -7.75 -11.54 3.91
CA GLY A 79 -7.45 -10.96 5.22
C GLY A 79 -8.32 -9.74 5.51
N TYR A 80 -8.37 -8.80 4.57
CA TYR A 80 -9.21 -7.60 4.65
C TYR A 80 -10.69 -7.93 4.80
N MET A 81 -11.20 -8.92 4.07
CA MET A 81 -12.61 -9.34 4.20
C MET A 81 -12.93 -9.88 5.60
N TYR A 82 -12.00 -10.56 6.27
CA TYR A 82 -12.17 -10.99 7.66
C TYR A 82 -12.04 -9.83 8.65
N GLU A 83 -11.15 -8.88 8.40
CA GLU A 83 -10.96 -7.70 9.25
C GLU A 83 -12.19 -6.79 9.23
N SER A 84 -12.68 -6.48 8.03
CA SER A 84 -13.82 -5.58 7.79
C SER A 84 -15.18 -6.23 8.06
N GLY A 85 -15.21 -7.54 8.30
CA GLY A 85 -16.43 -8.30 8.59
C GLY A 85 -17.22 -8.78 7.37
N HIS A 86 -16.76 -8.53 6.15
CA HIS A 86 -17.41 -9.02 4.91
C HIS A 86 -17.40 -10.56 4.79
N ALA A 87 -16.48 -11.23 5.48
CA ALA A 87 -16.40 -12.69 5.57
C ALA A 87 -16.79 -13.25 6.97
N GLY A 88 -17.46 -12.44 7.79
CA GLY A 88 -17.68 -12.71 9.22
C GLY A 88 -16.45 -12.30 10.03
N LYS A 89 -16.58 -11.21 10.81
CA LYS A 89 -15.43 -10.54 11.43
C LYS A 89 -14.60 -11.51 12.28
N ASN A 90 -13.32 -11.65 11.95
CA ASN A 90 -12.39 -12.50 12.69
C ASN A 90 -10.94 -12.02 12.47
N LEU A 91 -10.40 -11.31 13.46
CA LEU A 91 -9.06 -10.72 13.36
C LEU A 91 -7.95 -11.77 13.38
N SER A 92 -8.09 -12.87 14.15
CA SER A 92 -7.07 -13.93 14.16
C SER A 92 -7.01 -14.69 12.83
N LEU A 93 -8.13 -14.81 12.09
CA LEU A 93 -8.12 -15.32 10.72
C LEU A 93 -7.53 -14.27 9.75
N ALA A 94 -7.89 -13.00 9.90
CA ALA A 94 -7.32 -11.92 9.08
C ALA A 94 -5.79 -11.92 9.14
N LEU A 95 -5.23 -12.03 10.35
CA LEU A 95 -3.79 -12.15 10.60
C LEU A 95 -3.17 -13.29 9.78
N GLN A 96 -3.71 -14.51 9.89
CA GLN A 96 -3.18 -15.67 9.16
C GLN A 96 -3.18 -15.46 7.63
N TRP A 97 -4.20 -14.79 7.10
CA TRP A 97 -4.26 -14.47 5.67
C TRP A 97 -3.25 -13.39 5.26
N TYR A 98 -3.06 -12.37 6.08
CA TYR A 98 -2.04 -11.35 5.86
C TYR A 98 -0.61 -11.89 5.99
N GLU A 99 -0.34 -12.78 6.95
CA GLU A 99 0.95 -13.48 7.06
C GLU A 99 1.24 -14.29 5.80
N ARG A 100 0.23 -15.01 5.29
CA ARG A 100 0.36 -15.72 4.02
C ARG A 100 0.59 -14.78 2.84
N ALA A 101 -0.08 -13.62 2.82
CA ALA A 101 0.15 -12.59 1.80
C ALA A 101 1.61 -12.11 1.82
N CYS A 102 2.13 -11.82 3.02
CA CYS A 102 3.50 -11.38 3.24
C CYS A 102 4.54 -12.42 2.78
N ILE A 103 4.30 -13.71 3.10
CA ILE A 103 5.14 -14.83 2.63
C ILE A 103 5.17 -14.91 1.10
N LEU A 104 4.06 -14.57 0.44
CA LEU A 104 3.95 -14.54 -1.02
C LEU A 104 4.40 -13.21 -1.65
N GLY A 105 5.07 -12.35 -0.88
CA GLY A 105 5.68 -11.12 -1.37
C GLY A 105 4.75 -9.91 -1.46
N ASP A 106 3.58 -9.95 -0.81
CA ASP A 106 2.69 -8.80 -0.71
C ASP A 106 3.12 -7.88 0.43
N GLY A 107 3.72 -6.74 0.07
CA GLY A 107 4.23 -5.76 1.05
C GLY A 107 3.14 -5.18 1.93
N GLU A 108 1.96 -4.89 1.37
CA GLU A 108 0.80 -4.38 2.14
C GLU A 108 0.28 -5.43 3.13
N GLY A 109 0.30 -6.71 2.76
CA GLY A 109 0.07 -7.83 3.66
C GLY A 109 1.06 -7.83 4.82
N CYS A 110 2.36 -7.66 4.56
CA CYS A 110 3.36 -7.53 5.64
C CYS A 110 3.07 -6.33 6.56
N ALA A 111 2.76 -5.16 6.00
CA ALA A 111 2.43 -3.97 6.76
C ALA A 111 1.16 -4.15 7.61
N SER A 112 0.16 -4.85 7.08
CA SER A 112 -1.07 -5.19 7.82
C SER A 112 -0.76 -6.08 9.02
N VAL A 113 0.10 -7.10 8.86
CA VAL A 113 0.55 -7.92 9.99
C VAL A 113 1.29 -7.08 11.03
N ALA A 114 2.18 -6.19 10.60
CA ALA A 114 2.93 -5.33 11.50
C ALA A 114 2.00 -4.47 12.38
N LEU A 115 1.01 -3.83 11.75
CA LEU A 115 -0.02 -3.04 12.45
C LEU A 115 -0.88 -3.88 13.40
N MET A 116 -1.15 -5.15 13.07
CA MET A 116 -1.90 -6.03 13.97
C MET A 116 -1.11 -6.38 15.23
N TYR A 117 0.20 -6.60 15.11
CA TYR A 117 1.08 -6.81 16.26
C TYR A 117 1.32 -5.53 17.06
N GLU A 118 1.39 -4.37 16.40
CA GLU A 118 1.51 -3.06 17.09
C GLU A 118 0.28 -2.76 17.94
N ASN A 119 -0.92 -3.06 17.44
CA ASN A 119 -2.17 -2.71 18.11
C ASN A 119 -2.79 -3.86 18.93
N GLY A 120 -2.15 -5.03 18.97
CA GLY A 120 -2.74 -6.23 19.58
C GLY A 120 -4.08 -6.64 18.95
N ALA A 121 -4.25 -6.45 17.64
CA ALA A 121 -5.50 -6.72 16.93
C ALA A 121 -5.57 -8.19 16.49
N GLY A 122 -6.38 -9.00 17.18
CA GLY A 122 -6.51 -10.43 16.85
C GLY A 122 -5.33 -11.32 17.27
N VAL A 123 -4.32 -10.69 17.88
CA VAL A 123 -3.12 -11.28 18.48
C VAL A 123 -2.72 -10.44 19.70
N GLY A 124 -1.89 -10.95 20.60
CA GLY A 124 -1.29 -10.11 21.63
C GLY A 124 -0.37 -9.05 21.02
N GLU A 125 -0.28 -7.88 21.66
CA GLU A 125 0.70 -6.87 21.27
C GLU A 125 2.11 -7.45 21.33
N ASP A 126 2.90 -7.26 20.25
CA ASP A 126 4.30 -7.68 20.17
C ASP A 126 5.06 -6.71 19.25
N LEU A 127 5.71 -5.72 19.86
CA LEU A 127 6.44 -4.68 19.13
C LEU A 127 7.64 -5.24 18.36
N GLN A 128 8.23 -6.37 18.79
CA GLN A 128 9.35 -6.96 18.05
C GLN A 128 8.84 -7.61 16.76
N GLN A 129 7.73 -8.36 16.83
CA GLN A 129 7.08 -8.86 15.62
C GLN A 129 6.64 -7.72 14.69
N ALA A 130 6.11 -6.63 15.24
CA ALA A 130 5.74 -5.47 14.43
C ALA A 130 6.94 -4.89 13.66
N VAL A 131 8.10 -4.73 14.32
CA VAL A 131 9.34 -4.28 13.69
C VAL A 131 9.81 -5.26 12.60
N ASP A 132 9.80 -6.56 12.88
CA ASP A 132 10.22 -7.58 11.91
C ASP A 132 9.34 -7.57 10.64
N TYR A 133 8.02 -7.39 10.79
CA TYR A 133 7.10 -7.31 9.66
C TYR A 133 7.17 -5.96 8.93
N HIS A 134 7.39 -4.84 9.63
CA HIS A 134 7.68 -3.56 8.99
C HIS A 134 8.97 -3.60 8.17
N ASP A 135 10.02 -4.31 8.62
CA ASP A 135 11.25 -4.44 7.84
C ASP A 135 10.98 -5.20 6.54
N ARG A 136 10.25 -6.31 6.61
CA ARG A 136 9.83 -7.04 5.41
C ARG A 136 8.98 -6.18 4.47
N ALA A 137 8.01 -5.43 5.00
CA ALA A 137 7.17 -4.53 4.21
C ALA A 137 8.02 -3.43 3.53
N CYS A 138 8.96 -2.84 4.27
CA CYS A 138 9.91 -1.86 3.74
C CYS A 138 10.78 -2.45 2.62
N ASN A 139 11.27 -3.69 2.79
CA ASN A 139 12.01 -4.40 1.76
C ASN A 139 11.17 -4.70 0.50
N TYR A 140 9.84 -4.78 0.63
CA TYR A 140 8.90 -4.84 -0.50
C TYR A 140 8.46 -3.47 -1.04
N GLY A 141 9.05 -2.37 -0.55
CA GLY A 141 8.81 -1.01 -1.04
C GLY A 141 7.63 -0.29 -0.38
N VAL A 142 7.10 -0.80 0.74
CA VAL A 142 6.06 -0.09 1.50
C VAL A 142 6.70 1.05 2.27
N GLY A 143 6.65 2.25 1.69
CA GLY A 143 7.29 3.45 2.23
C GLY A 143 6.87 3.81 3.65
N SER A 144 5.59 3.64 4.00
CA SER A 144 5.10 3.89 5.36
C SER A 144 5.75 2.99 6.40
N SER A 145 6.11 1.75 6.03
CA SER A 145 6.84 0.84 6.93
C SER A 145 8.30 1.23 7.06
N CYS A 146 8.93 1.71 5.99
CA CYS A 146 10.28 2.27 6.08
C CYS A 146 10.30 3.53 6.97
N ASP A 147 9.33 4.44 6.81
CA ASP A 147 9.22 5.66 7.62
C ASP A 147 8.95 5.35 9.09
N TYR A 148 8.10 4.35 9.38
CA TYR A 148 7.89 3.84 10.73
C TYR A 148 9.20 3.39 11.39
N LEU A 149 9.99 2.56 10.70
CA LEU A 149 11.28 2.08 11.23
C LEU A 149 12.26 3.23 11.42
N ALA A 150 12.31 4.17 10.48
CA ALA A 150 13.18 5.33 10.57
C ALA A 150 12.86 6.17 11.83
N LEU A 151 11.58 6.45 12.08
CA LEU A 151 11.11 7.16 13.27
C LEU A 151 11.45 6.42 14.56
N ARG A 152 11.33 5.08 14.58
CA ARG A 152 11.69 4.26 15.75
C ARG A 152 13.19 4.32 16.05
N TYR A 153 14.03 4.11 15.04
CA TYR A 153 15.48 4.23 15.21
C TYR A 153 15.90 5.64 15.60
N GLU A 154 15.23 6.67 15.08
CA GLU A 154 15.48 8.05 15.48
C GLU A 154 15.11 8.30 16.94
N GLN A 155 13.95 7.78 17.40
CA GLN A 155 13.53 7.86 18.80
C GLN A 155 14.52 7.17 19.73
N ASP A 156 15.14 6.06 19.29
CA ASP A 156 16.17 5.33 20.02
C ASP A 156 17.58 5.98 19.88
N GLU A 157 17.67 7.17 19.28
CA GLU A 157 18.90 7.91 18.99
C GLU A 157 19.91 7.15 18.10
N ASN A 158 19.45 6.10 17.40
CA ASN A 158 20.22 5.38 16.40
C ASN A 158 20.07 6.07 15.03
N PHE A 159 20.72 7.21 14.90
CA PHE A 159 20.63 8.03 13.70
C PHE A 159 21.21 7.36 12.44
N VAL A 160 22.12 6.40 12.57
CA VAL A 160 22.71 5.70 11.42
C VAL A 160 21.64 4.85 10.73
N ASP A 161 20.93 4.02 11.50
CA ASP A 161 19.86 3.19 10.94
C ASP A 161 18.66 4.04 10.53
N ALA A 162 18.31 5.07 11.30
CA ALA A 162 17.26 6.02 10.91
C ALA A 162 17.52 6.64 9.53
N ALA A 163 18.76 7.07 9.24
CA ALA A 163 19.10 7.62 7.93
C ALA A 163 18.95 6.61 6.80
N ILE A 164 19.28 5.33 7.04
CA ILE A 164 19.13 4.25 6.07
C ILE A 164 17.65 4.05 5.74
N TYR A 165 16.78 3.99 6.75
CA TYR A 165 15.34 3.78 6.53
C TYR A 165 14.65 5.03 5.96
N TYR A 166 15.03 6.24 6.39
CA TYR A 166 14.54 7.47 5.76
C TYR A 166 14.96 7.57 4.29
N GLN A 167 16.18 7.14 3.94
CA GLN A 167 16.59 7.06 2.54
C GLN A 167 15.68 6.10 1.75
N ARG A 168 15.45 4.88 2.25
CA ARG A 168 14.57 3.90 1.59
C ARG A 168 13.13 4.44 1.42
N ALA A 169 12.58 5.07 2.46
CA ALA A 169 11.25 5.68 2.43
C ALA A 169 11.19 6.84 1.42
N CYS A 170 12.22 7.69 1.38
CA CYS A 170 12.32 8.79 0.42
C CYS A 170 12.42 8.28 -1.03
N ASP A 171 13.19 7.22 -1.27
CA ASP A 171 13.37 6.62 -2.60
C ASP A 171 12.05 6.07 -3.19
N VAL A 172 11.11 5.65 -2.33
CA VAL A 172 9.76 5.21 -2.73
C VAL A 172 8.70 6.32 -2.63
N GLY A 173 9.11 7.58 -2.41
CA GLY A 173 8.24 8.75 -2.53
C GLY A 173 7.55 9.19 -1.23
N VAL A 174 8.04 8.79 -0.05
CA VAL A 174 7.55 9.33 1.23
C VAL A 174 8.15 10.72 1.44
N ALA A 175 7.34 11.77 1.25
CA ALA A 175 7.78 13.16 1.31
C ALA A 175 8.42 13.51 2.67
N HIS A 176 7.74 13.14 3.77
CA HIS A 176 8.22 13.33 5.14
C HIS A 176 9.63 12.78 5.33
N ALA A 177 9.87 11.54 4.90
CA ALA A 177 11.17 10.89 5.00
C ALA A 177 12.26 11.63 4.21
N CYS A 178 11.94 12.17 3.02
CA CYS A 178 12.87 13.01 2.27
C CYS A 178 13.25 14.28 3.03
N SER A 179 12.29 14.93 3.70
CA SER A 179 12.56 16.11 4.54
C SER A 179 13.47 15.75 5.72
N ARG A 180 13.17 14.67 6.44
CA ARG A 180 13.98 14.21 7.57
C ARG A 180 15.40 13.84 7.15
N LEU A 181 15.54 13.10 6.06
CA LEU A 181 16.84 12.79 5.47
C LEU A 181 17.64 14.06 5.09
N GLY A 182 16.95 15.08 4.57
CA GLY A 182 17.55 16.38 4.28
C GLY A 182 18.11 17.06 5.53
N GLU A 183 17.37 17.04 6.63
CA GLU A 183 17.82 17.55 7.93
C GLU A 183 19.04 16.78 8.45
N MET A 184 19.00 15.44 8.34
CA MET A 184 20.12 14.58 8.75
C MET A 184 21.40 14.89 7.98
N TYR A 185 21.33 15.07 6.66
CA TYR A 185 22.48 15.52 5.87
C TYR A 185 22.90 16.95 6.19
N TYR A 186 21.97 17.85 6.51
CA TYR A 186 22.29 19.25 6.82
C TYR A 186 23.03 19.40 8.15
N TYR A 187 22.62 18.64 9.17
CA TYR A 187 23.22 18.67 10.51
C TYR A 187 24.29 17.60 10.74
N GLY A 188 24.44 16.63 9.83
CA GLY A 188 25.35 15.50 10.01
C GLY A 188 24.89 14.50 11.08
N GLN A 189 23.58 14.29 11.23
CA GLN A 189 23.01 13.35 12.19
C GLN A 189 22.93 11.96 11.56
N GLY A 190 23.72 11.00 12.05
CA GLY A 190 23.74 9.63 11.52
C GLY A 190 24.39 9.46 10.15
N VAL A 191 24.67 10.55 9.46
CA VAL A 191 25.38 10.62 8.17
C VAL A 191 26.41 11.75 8.21
N SER A 192 27.41 11.70 7.33
CA SER A 192 28.33 12.83 7.17
C SER A 192 27.56 14.05 6.66
N GLN A 193 27.80 15.21 7.28
CA GLN A 193 27.21 16.47 6.85
C GLN A 193 27.48 16.71 5.36
N ASN A 194 26.42 17.01 4.59
CA ASN A 194 26.48 17.19 3.16
C ASN A 194 25.34 18.07 2.66
N GLU A 195 25.61 19.37 2.49
CA GLU A 195 24.60 20.34 2.05
C GLU A 195 24.03 20.06 0.66
N LYS A 196 24.83 19.47 -0.25
CA LYS A 196 24.35 19.13 -1.59
C LYS A 196 23.28 18.03 -1.50
N LYS A 197 23.56 16.97 -0.75
CA LYS A 197 22.58 15.89 -0.51
C LYS A 197 21.38 16.38 0.30
N ALA A 198 21.58 17.28 1.25
CA ALA A 198 20.49 17.92 1.98
C ALA A 198 19.56 18.69 1.03
N PHE A 199 20.11 19.52 0.15
CA PHE A 199 19.34 20.25 -0.87
C PHE A 199 18.57 19.29 -1.80
N GLU A 200 19.22 18.22 -2.27
CA GLU A 200 18.58 17.21 -3.13
C GLU A 200 17.40 16.53 -2.42
N ALA A 201 17.57 16.11 -1.16
CA ALA A 201 16.51 15.49 -0.37
C ALA A 201 15.34 16.45 -0.10
N PHE A 202 15.63 17.70 0.29
CA PHE A 202 14.59 18.73 0.47
C PHE A 202 13.85 19.08 -0.82
N LYS A 203 14.56 19.11 -1.95
CA LYS A 203 13.95 19.31 -3.27
C LYS A 203 13.01 18.16 -3.61
N ASN A 204 13.41 16.92 -3.36
CA ASN A 204 12.54 15.75 -3.57
C ASN A 204 11.29 15.83 -2.69
N ALA A 205 11.43 16.18 -1.41
CA ALA A 205 10.29 16.39 -0.52
C ALA A 205 9.33 17.46 -1.04
N CYS A 206 9.87 18.57 -1.56
CA CYS A 206 9.08 19.64 -2.18
C CYS A 206 8.30 19.15 -3.41
N GLU A 207 8.94 18.37 -4.29
CA GLU A 207 8.31 17.81 -5.50
C GLU A 207 7.21 16.80 -5.15
N LEU A 208 7.33 16.13 -4.00
CA LEU A 208 6.31 15.25 -3.42
C LEU A 208 5.21 16.02 -2.66
N GLY A 209 5.27 17.36 -2.64
CA GLY A 209 4.23 18.24 -2.09
C GLY A 209 4.44 18.71 -0.66
N GLU A 210 5.59 18.45 -0.04
CA GLU A 210 5.86 18.89 1.32
C GLU A 210 6.43 20.32 1.38
N VAL A 211 5.68 21.23 2.02
CA VAL A 211 6.01 22.66 2.07
C VAL A 211 7.32 22.96 2.83
N SER A 212 7.58 22.20 3.91
CA SER A 212 8.84 22.26 4.68
C SER A 212 10.05 21.96 3.78
N GLY A 213 9.94 20.93 2.93
CA GLY A 213 10.95 20.59 1.93
C GLY A 213 11.27 21.75 1.00
N CYS A 214 10.26 22.43 0.46
CA CYS A 214 10.47 23.59 -0.40
C CYS A 214 11.23 24.71 0.31
N LYS A 215 10.80 25.05 1.53
CA LYS A 215 11.42 26.10 2.35
C LYS A 215 12.87 25.77 2.69
N ASN A 216 13.13 24.53 3.10
CA ASN A 216 14.46 24.09 3.51
C ASN A 216 15.42 24.02 2.30
N ALA A 217 14.93 23.61 1.11
CA ALA A 217 15.71 23.66 -0.12
C ALA A 217 16.15 25.11 -0.46
N GLU A 218 15.26 26.10 -0.28
CA GLU A 218 15.61 27.51 -0.49
C GLU A 218 16.67 28.01 0.48
N ILE A 219 16.56 27.64 1.76
CA ILE A 219 17.52 28.02 2.80
C ILE A 219 18.91 27.46 2.47
N VAL A 220 19.02 26.17 2.15
CA VAL A 220 20.30 25.56 1.80
C VAL A 220 20.91 26.20 0.55
N LYS A 221 20.09 26.46 -0.48
CA LYS A 221 20.54 27.14 -1.71
C LYS A 221 21.04 28.56 -1.47
N ALA A 222 20.42 29.29 -0.53
CA ALA A 222 20.85 30.64 -0.17
C ALA A 222 22.20 30.64 0.54
N ASN A 223 22.46 29.65 1.39
CA ASN A 223 23.72 29.52 2.14
C ASN A 223 24.93 29.20 1.23
N GLN A 224 24.72 28.50 0.11
CA GLN A 224 25.78 28.16 -0.86
C GLN A 224 26.23 29.34 -1.75
N ARG A 225 25.49 30.45 -1.79
CA ARG A 225 25.82 31.62 -2.64
C ARG A 225 26.83 32.59 -2.02
N TRP A 226 27.31 32.32 -0.80
CA TRP A 226 28.19 33.21 -0.04
C TRP A 226 29.63 32.71 0.11
N TYR A 227 30.00 31.63 -0.60
CA TYR A 227 31.37 31.11 -0.73
C TYR A 227 31.82 31.18 -2.18
#